data_AF-A0A7K4VVB7-F1
#
_entry.id   AF-A0A7K4VVB7-F1
#
_cell.length_a   1.000
_cell.length_b   1.000
_cell.length_c   1.000
_cell.angle_alpha   90.00
_cell.angle_beta   90.00
_cell.angle_gamma   90.00
#
_symmetry.space_group_name_H-M   'P 1'
#
loop_
_entity.id
_entity.type
_entity.pdbx_description
1 polymer ?
#
loop_
_entity_poly.entity_id
_entity_poly.type
_entity_poly.pdbx_seq_one_letter_code
_entity_poly.pdbx_strand_id
1 'polypeptide(L)'
;LQLNHSGHYSCKGYVSHVLLQWKESEKVTVTVHSVPPSGVSLLAQPSRGQVALRDRLVLSCAVAMGTGPLSFSWHWEGSGALLGTGPHLELQHTGDKDSGQYRCRDSTGDSVAESDPLNVTVL
;
A
#
# COMPACT_ATOMS: atom_id res chain seq x y z
N LEU A 1 10.22 -11.03 2.84
CA LEU A 1 10.16 -11.58 4.21
C LEU A 1 8.83 -11.17 4.81
N GLN A 2 8.07 -12.10 5.40
CA GLN A 2 6.78 -11.81 6.03
C GLN A 2 6.97 -11.55 7.53
N LEU A 3 6.08 -10.77 8.18
CA LEU A 3 6.15 -10.47 9.62
C LEU A 3 6.18 -11.75 10.48
N ASN A 4 5.45 -12.78 10.06
CA ASN A 4 5.40 -14.10 10.71
C ASN A 4 6.69 -14.93 10.55
N HIS A 5 7.68 -14.46 9.77
CA HIS A 5 9.01 -15.08 9.70
C HIS A 5 9.92 -14.63 10.86
N SER A 6 9.40 -13.87 11.82
CA SER A 6 10.12 -13.62 13.07
C SER A 6 10.15 -14.90 13.90
N GLY A 7 11.32 -15.28 14.40
CA GLY A 7 11.47 -16.53 15.16
C GLY A 7 12.91 -16.90 15.48
N HIS A 8 13.08 -18.05 16.12
CA HIS A 8 14.39 -18.60 16.44
C HIS A 8 14.74 -19.67 15.41
N TYR A 9 15.84 -19.45 14.69
CA TYR A 9 16.31 -20.32 13.63
C TYR A 9 17.60 -21.01 14.05
N SER A 10 17.74 -22.29 13.71
CA SER A 10 18.99 -23.05 13.86
C SER A 10 19.27 -23.80 12.57
N CYS A 11 20.55 -24.00 12.28
CA CYS A 11 21.00 -24.80 11.14
C CYS A 11 21.35 -26.21 11.61
N LYS A 12 20.97 -27.22 10.84
CA LYS A 12 21.35 -28.62 11.07
C LYS A 12 22.17 -29.15 9.90
N GLY A 13 23.36 -29.65 10.20
CA GLY A 13 24.28 -30.25 9.24
C GLY A 13 24.56 -31.71 9.56
N TYR A 14 24.75 -32.52 8.52
CA TYR A 14 25.09 -33.93 8.62
C TYR A 14 26.17 -34.29 7.60
N VAL A 15 27.16 -35.09 8.02
CA VAL A 15 28.25 -35.57 7.16
C VAL A 15 28.18 -37.09 7.08
N SER A 16 27.70 -37.59 5.93
CA SER A 16 27.37 -39.00 5.69
C SER A 16 28.50 -40.00 5.94
N HIS A 17 29.75 -39.58 5.85
CA HIS A 17 30.91 -40.48 5.90
C HIS A 17 31.69 -40.45 7.23
N VAL A 18 31.38 -39.54 8.16
CA VAL A 18 32.22 -39.32 9.37
C VAL A 18 31.41 -39.25 10.67
N LEU A 19 30.19 -38.70 10.65
CA LEU A 19 29.37 -38.54 11.86
C LEU A 19 27.98 -39.10 11.59
N LEU A 20 27.60 -40.20 12.26
CA LEU A 20 26.25 -40.78 12.21
C LEU A 20 25.20 -39.92 12.96
N GLN A 21 25.51 -38.66 13.27
CA GLN A 21 24.68 -37.75 14.06
C GLN A 21 24.59 -36.37 13.41
N TRP A 22 23.42 -35.75 13.56
CA TRP A 22 23.19 -34.37 13.18
C TRP A 22 23.89 -33.43 14.18
N LYS A 23 24.56 -32.41 13.67
CA LYS A 23 25.03 -31.27 14.47
C LYS A 23 24.11 -30.08 14.23
N GLU A 24 23.71 -29.44 15.32
CA GLU A 24 22.87 -28.25 15.30
C GLU A 24 23.70 -27.04 15.73
N SER A 25 23.50 -25.90 15.06
CA SER A 25 24.11 -24.63 15.47
C SER A 25 23.41 -24.05 16.69
N GLU A 26 24.05 -23.07 17.32
CA GLU A 26 23.34 -22.15 18.20
C GLU A 26 22.17 -21.50 17.48
N LYS A 27 21.11 -21.17 18.24
CA LYS A 27 19.93 -20.50 17.71
C LYS A 27 20.21 -19.02 17.48
N VAL A 28 19.77 -18.50 16.34
CA VAL A 28 19.72 -17.07 16.05
C VAL A 28 18.28 -16.58 16.09
N THR A 29 18.06 -15.44 16.74
CA THR A 29 16.76 -14.77 16.72
C THR A 29 16.69 -13.86 15.50
N VAL A 30 15.64 -14.01 14.71
CA VAL A 30 15.32 -13.15 13.58
C VAL A 30 14.06 -12.38 13.92
N THR A 31 14.12 -11.05 13.82
CA THR A 31 12.97 -10.16 13.99
C THR A 31 12.69 -9.42 12.69
N VAL A 32 11.45 -9.49 12.23
CA VAL A 32 10.96 -8.80 11.04
C VAL A 32 10.03 -7.69 11.50
N HIS A 33 10.31 -6.46 11.09
CA HIS A 33 9.48 -5.29 11.38
C HIS A 33 8.80 -4.79 10.10
N SER A 34 7.58 -4.26 10.22
CA SER A 34 6.96 -3.46 9.18
C SER A 34 7.53 -2.04 9.22
N VAL A 35 7.60 -1.42 8.04
CA VAL A 35 7.91 0.01 7.89
C VAL A 35 6.58 0.72 7.69
N PRO A 36 6.21 1.69 8.56
CA PRO A 36 5.00 2.47 8.40
C PRO A 36 4.94 3.16 7.03
N PRO A 37 3.74 3.30 6.44
CA PRO A 37 3.59 4.01 5.17
C PRO A 37 3.94 5.49 5.34
N SER A 38 4.65 6.08 4.36
CA SER A 38 4.98 7.51 4.34
C SER A 38 5.26 8.00 2.92
N GLY A 39 5.15 9.32 2.72
CA GLY A 39 5.29 9.95 1.40
C GLY A 39 4.18 9.53 0.44
N VAL A 40 2.93 9.51 0.92
CA VAL A 40 1.76 9.17 0.10
C VAL A 40 1.45 10.34 -0.83
N SER A 41 1.28 10.06 -2.12
CA SER A 41 1.03 11.07 -3.15
C SER A 41 -0.03 10.62 -4.13
N LEU A 42 -0.76 11.59 -4.69
CA LEU A 42 -1.81 11.37 -5.67
C LEU A 42 -1.36 11.79 -7.06
N LEU A 43 -1.71 10.95 -8.03
CA LEU A 43 -1.52 11.20 -9.45
C LEU A 43 -2.86 11.05 -10.15
N ALA A 44 -3.16 11.95 -11.08
CA ALA A 44 -4.37 11.92 -11.88
C ALA A 44 -4.02 11.76 -13.36
N GLN A 45 -4.84 11.00 -14.08
CA GLN A 45 -4.83 10.90 -15.53
C GLN A 45 -6.26 11.10 -16.06
N PRO A 46 -6.52 12.15 -16.85
CA PRO A 46 -5.58 13.17 -17.36
C PRO A 46 -4.90 14.01 -16.27
N SER A 47 -3.66 14.44 -16.57
CA SER A 47 -2.83 15.22 -15.64
C SER A 47 -3.52 16.50 -15.19
N ARG A 48 -3.26 16.94 -13.96
CA ARG A 48 -3.89 18.09 -13.27
C ARG A 48 -5.34 17.87 -12.80
N GLY A 49 -5.92 16.68 -12.98
CA GLY A 49 -7.26 16.38 -12.50
C GLY A 49 -8.37 17.10 -13.27
N GLN A 50 -8.08 17.59 -14.48
CA GLN A 50 -9.06 18.23 -15.37
C GLN A 50 -9.51 17.22 -16.41
N VAL A 51 -10.79 16.84 -16.39
CA VAL A 51 -11.34 15.77 -17.24
C VAL A 51 -12.64 16.25 -17.88
N ALA A 52 -12.89 15.92 -19.15
CA ALA A 52 -14.15 16.30 -19.79
C ALA A 52 -15.31 15.45 -19.28
N LEU A 53 -16.54 15.97 -19.39
CA LEU A 53 -17.75 15.18 -19.10
C LEU A 53 -17.76 13.86 -19.89
N ARG A 54 -18.10 12.76 -19.20
CA ARG A 54 -18.18 11.38 -19.73
C ARG A 54 -16.86 10.73 -20.11
N ASP A 55 -15.74 11.42 -19.93
CA ASP A 55 -14.43 10.84 -20.11
C ASP A 55 -14.03 9.98 -18.90
N ARG A 56 -12.94 9.24 -19.09
CA ARG A 56 -12.34 8.37 -18.09
C ARG A 56 -11.34 9.14 -17.24
N LEU A 57 -11.49 9.07 -15.92
CA LEU A 57 -10.52 9.57 -14.95
C LEU A 57 -9.91 8.40 -14.18
N VAL A 58 -8.58 8.37 -14.11
CA VAL A 58 -7.84 7.41 -13.29
C VAL A 58 -7.04 8.18 -12.25
N LEU A 59 -7.29 7.89 -10.98
CA LEU A 59 -6.48 8.36 -9.86
C LEU A 59 -5.59 7.22 -9.39
N SER A 60 -4.33 7.53 -9.09
CA SER A 60 -3.34 6.57 -8.57
C SER A 60 -2.75 7.08 -7.27
N CYS A 61 -2.66 6.18 -6.29
CA CYS A 61 -2.05 6.44 -5.00
C CYS A 61 -0.65 5.80 -4.98
N ALA A 62 0.37 6.60 -4.73
CA ALA A 62 1.76 6.17 -4.69
C ALA A 62 2.36 6.36 -3.31
N VAL A 63 3.13 5.37 -2.84
CA VAL A 63 3.76 5.36 -1.51
C VAL A 63 5.27 5.34 -1.67
N ALA A 64 5.96 6.33 -1.10
CA ALA A 64 7.42 6.40 -1.16
C ALA A 64 8.08 5.32 -0.28
N MET A 65 7.54 5.09 0.93
CA MET A 65 8.03 4.06 1.85
C MET A 65 6.88 3.36 2.54
N GLY A 66 6.98 2.05 2.71
CA GLY A 66 6.02 1.24 3.44
C GLY A 66 6.29 -0.24 3.15
N THR A 67 6.28 -1.09 4.17
CA THR A 67 6.46 -2.53 4.00
C THR A 67 5.42 -3.31 4.78
N GLY A 68 4.98 -4.44 4.21
CA GLY A 68 3.90 -5.25 4.76
C GLY A 68 2.66 -5.24 3.86
N PRO A 69 1.51 -5.75 4.36
CA PRO A 69 0.26 -5.76 3.60
C PRO A 69 -0.36 -4.36 3.57
N LEU A 70 0.09 -3.52 2.62
CA LEU A 70 -0.47 -2.18 2.41
C LEU A 70 -1.91 -2.29 1.90
N SER A 71 -2.81 -1.59 2.57
CA SER A 71 -4.22 -1.45 2.18
C SER A 71 -4.50 0.00 1.80
N PHE A 72 -5.14 0.19 0.65
CA PHE A 72 -5.44 1.51 0.08
C PHE A 72 -6.93 1.81 0.24
N SER A 73 -7.27 3.05 0.57
CA SER A 73 -8.64 3.54 0.61
C SER A 73 -8.77 4.93 0.02
N TRP A 74 -9.86 5.15 -0.73
CA TRP A 74 -10.14 6.41 -1.42
C TRP A 74 -11.27 7.17 -0.75
N HIS A 75 -11.05 8.47 -0.56
CA HIS A 75 -11.94 9.38 0.16
C HIS A 75 -12.20 10.63 -0.69
N TRP A 76 -13.44 11.12 -0.66
CA TRP A 76 -13.87 12.34 -1.36
C TRP A 76 -14.59 13.30 -0.41
N GLU A 77 -14.35 14.58 -0.64
CA GLU A 77 -14.80 15.72 0.17
C GLU A 77 -16.26 15.61 0.64
N GLY A 78 -16.47 15.76 1.95
CA GLY A 78 -17.80 15.78 2.58
C GLY A 78 -18.48 14.40 2.67
N SER A 79 -17.96 13.37 2.02
CA SER A 79 -18.44 12.01 2.16
C SER A 79 -17.54 11.23 3.13
N GLY A 80 -18.10 10.73 4.23
CA GLY A 80 -17.47 9.68 5.03
C GLY A 80 -17.50 8.31 4.35
N ALA A 81 -17.95 8.27 3.10
CA ALA A 81 -18.16 7.04 2.34
C ALA A 81 -16.86 6.65 1.62
N LEU A 82 -16.54 5.37 1.70
CA LEU A 82 -15.45 4.78 0.97
C LEU A 82 -15.78 4.76 -0.54
N LEU A 83 -14.97 5.44 -1.35
CA LEU A 83 -15.14 5.43 -2.80
C LEU A 83 -14.63 4.15 -3.46
N GLY A 84 -13.60 3.57 -2.86
CA GLY A 84 -12.94 2.40 -3.42
C GLY A 84 -11.72 1.98 -2.62
N THR A 85 -11.16 0.85 -3.01
CA THR A 85 -9.94 0.27 -2.43
C THR A 85 -8.97 -0.10 -3.54
N GLY A 86 -7.70 -0.25 -3.18
CA GLY A 86 -6.62 -0.55 -4.13
C GLY A 86 -5.86 0.69 -4.60
N PRO A 87 -4.71 0.49 -5.25
CA PRO A 87 -3.77 1.55 -5.60
C PRO A 87 -4.30 2.51 -6.67
N HIS A 88 -5.39 2.15 -7.36
CA HIS A 88 -6.02 2.95 -8.40
C HIS A 88 -7.52 3.08 -8.13
N LEU A 89 -8.07 4.27 -8.39
CA LEU A 89 -9.49 4.53 -8.46
C LEU A 89 -9.83 4.98 -9.88
N GLU A 90 -10.81 4.31 -10.50
CA GLU A 90 -11.18 4.56 -11.88
C GLU A 90 -12.65 4.95 -11.99
N LEU A 91 -12.88 6.12 -12.60
CA LEU A 91 -14.20 6.64 -12.93
C LEU A 91 -14.34 6.56 -14.46
N GLN A 92 -15.12 5.59 -14.95
CA GLN A 92 -15.25 5.33 -16.39
C GLN A 92 -15.95 6.46 -17.15
N HIS A 93 -16.94 7.08 -16.51
CA HIS A 93 -17.79 8.12 -17.09
C HIS A 93 -18.02 9.22 -16.07
N THR A 94 -17.15 10.22 -16.08
CA THR A 94 -17.24 11.35 -15.15
C THR A 94 -18.49 12.20 -15.40
N GLY A 95 -19.07 12.72 -14.32
CA GLY A 95 -20.15 13.70 -14.31
C GLY A 95 -19.81 14.88 -13.40
N ASP A 96 -20.59 15.96 -13.48
CA ASP A 96 -20.36 17.19 -12.68
C ASP A 96 -20.20 16.92 -11.17
N LYS A 97 -20.90 15.89 -10.67
CA LYS A 97 -20.86 15.45 -9.26
C LYS A 97 -19.55 14.77 -8.84
N ASP A 98 -18.71 14.38 -9.79
CA ASP A 98 -17.39 13.78 -9.54
C ASP A 98 -16.31 14.87 -9.38
N SER A 99 -16.66 16.16 -9.50
CA SER A 99 -15.75 17.25 -9.15
C SER A 99 -15.58 17.34 -7.63
N GLY A 100 -14.38 17.66 -7.16
CA GLY A 100 -14.10 17.88 -5.75
C GLY A 100 -12.71 17.43 -5.33
N GLN A 101 -12.48 17.41 -4.02
CA GLN A 101 -11.20 17.04 -3.45
C GLN A 101 -11.10 15.54 -3.14
N TYR A 102 -10.09 14.89 -3.71
CA TYR A 102 -9.79 13.49 -3.50
C TYR A 102 -8.56 13.31 -2.61
N ARG A 103 -8.61 12.29 -1.75
CA ARG A 103 -7.50 11.86 -0.88
C ARG A 103 -7.39 10.34 -0.96
N CYS A 104 -6.17 9.82 -0.96
CA CYS A 104 -5.93 8.40 -0.70
C CYS A 104 -5.27 8.22 0.66
N ARG A 105 -5.58 7.09 1.29
CA ARG A 105 -4.98 6.65 2.55
C ARG A 105 -4.42 5.26 2.39
N ASP A 106 -3.24 5.07 2.97
CA ASP A 106 -2.55 3.79 3.03
C ASP A 106 -2.38 3.35 4.46
N SER A 107 -2.68 2.08 4.73
CA SER A 107 -2.57 1.51 6.05
C SER A 107 -1.83 0.17 6.05
N THR A 108 -1.09 -0.07 7.13
CA THR A 108 -0.48 -1.37 7.45
C THR A 108 -1.19 -2.05 8.62
N GLY A 109 -2.43 -1.64 8.93
CA GLY A 109 -3.17 -2.03 10.13
C GLY A 109 -2.78 -1.20 11.36
N ASP A 110 -1.49 -1.14 11.68
CA ASP A 110 -0.96 -0.43 12.86
C ASP A 110 -0.68 1.07 12.62
N SER A 111 -0.61 1.48 11.35
CA SER A 111 -0.26 2.84 10.96
C SER A 111 -1.04 3.23 9.72
N VAL A 112 -1.34 4.52 9.60
CA VAL A 112 -2.07 5.12 8.48
C VAL A 112 -1.31 6.36 8.02
N ALA A 113 -1.15 6.49 6.72
CA ALA A 113 -0.68 7.71 6.07
C ALA A 113 -1.72 8.18 5.05
N GLU A 114 -1.81 9.50 4.84
CA GLU A 114 -2.76 10.13 3.94
C GLU A 114 -2.00 11.03 2.95
N SER A 115 -2.50 11.11 1.72
CA SER A 115 -1.98 12.04 0.73
C SER A 115 -2.37 13.49 1.02
N ASP A 116 -1.61 14.43 0.45
CA ASP A 116 -2.15 15.76 0.19
C ASP A 116 -3.39 15.67 -0.72
N PRO A 117 -4.35 16.60 -0.58
CA PRO A 117 -5.54 16.60 -1.41
C PRO A 117 -5.24 16.92 -2.88
N LEU A 118 -5.94 16.23 -3.79
CA LEU A 118 -5.95 16.54 -5.22
C LEU A 118 -7.34 17.01 -5.65
N ASN A 119 -7.43 18.20 -6.23
CA ASN A 119 -8.68 18.74 -6.77
C ASN A 119 -8.93 18.20 -8.18
N VAL A 120 -10.10 17.61 -8.37
CA VAL A 120 -10.61 17.17 -9.67
C VAL A 120 -11.69 18.13 -10.13
N THR A 121 -11.66 18.49 -11.41
CA THR A 121 -12.67 19.33 -12.05
C THR A 121 -13.12 18.66 -13.34
N VAL A 122 -14.41 18.41 -13.44
CA VAL A 122 -15.06 17.96 -14.67
C VAL A 122 -15.46 19.18 -15.49
N LEU A 123 -15.07 19.21 -16.76
CA LEU A 123 -15.27 20.31 -17.72
C LEU A 123 -16.47 20.08 -18.63
#